data_AF-A0A1V1RH12-F1
#
_entry.id   AF-A0A1V1RH12-F1
#
_cell.length_a   1.000
_cell.length_b   1.000
_cell.length_c   1.000
_cell.angle_alpha   90.00
_cell.angle_beta   90.00
_cell.angle_gamma   90.00
#
_symmetry.space_group_name_H-M   'P 1'
#
loop_
_entity.id
_entity.type
_entity.pdbx_description
1 polymer ?
#
loop_
_entity_poly.entity_id
_entity_poly.type
_entity_poly.pdbx_seq_one_letter_code
_entity_poly.pdbx_strand_id
1 'polypeptide(L)'
;MLAVSPPVDRLLEGSAEALRALGASEADVARIREADLAKQEGLLLVEFDDEVKMRQAIDGTLQVWRTRDGKLAFVDTAAGEKRPKGTKRVDVQVGVAFPERFLADLALGKRGLAVTVYTHASAPPELRQAVTSFVREAAFEVAGEALPVQFPDEKDVVVGVDRLGDQVSLREKMRPMLLFVVLMMETFSMASLVSTEVLERTVTAVLVTPAKASDFIAAKTIFGTLVSFTQALIVLALIGGVTQENWSLMLAVLVMGAVMFTGIALLVGAAGKDFMGQLFYAMLFTVPMLIPAFAALFPGSVAPWVRILPTFPIIDVLVKATVYGGGWRESAGSLAYAAVWLAVLYGAGVVALKRKVASL
;
A
#
# COMPACT_ATOMS: atom_id res chain seq x y z
N MET A 1 -27.03 -5.97 4.80
CA MET A 1 -28.18 -6.72 4.26
C MET A 1 -28.85 -5.85 3.21
N LEU A 2 -29.43 -6.46 2.17
CA LEU A 2 -30.10 -5.74 1.09
C LEU A 2 -31.60 -5.72 1.36
N ALA A 3 -32.20 -4.54 1.43
CA ALA A 3 -33.64 -4.40 1.49
C ALA A 3 -34.26 -4.29 0.10
N VAL A 4 -35.42 -4.91 -0.11
CA VAL A 4 -36.14 -4.86 -1.38
C VAL A 4 -37.61 -4.53 -1.13
N SER A 5 -38.16 -3.64 -1.97
CA SER A 5 -39.59 -3.32 -1.99
C SER A 5 -40.07 -3.11 -3.44
N PRO A 6 -41.26 -3.62 -3.82
CA PRO A 6 -42.17 -4.50 -3.05
C PRO A 6 -41.61 -5.94 -2.88
N PRO A 7 -42.25 -6.81 -2.08
CA PRO A 7 -41.82 -8.20 -1.88
C PRO A 7 -41.71 -8.94 -3.22
N VAL A 8 -40.75 -9.86 -3.32
CA VAL A 8 -40.46 -10.57 -4.58
C VAL A 8 -41.70 -11.29 -5.11
N ASP A 9 -42.48 -11.91 -4.21
CA ASP A 9 -43.74 -12.58 -4.56
C ASP A 9 -44.76 -11.63 -5.21
N ARG A 10 -44.89 -10.39 -4.72
CA ARG A 10 -45.81 -9.40 -5.31
C ARG A 10 -45.34 -8.92 -6.68
N LEU A 11 -44.03 -8.78 -6.87
CA LEU A 11 -43.47 -8.44 -8.18
C LEU A 11 -43.78 -9.55 -9.20
N LEU A 12 -43.68 -10.81 -8.79
CA LEU A 12 -44.00 -11.98 -9.62
C LEU A 12 -45.49 -12.08 -9.94
N GLU A 13 -46.36 -11.90 -8.94
CA GLU A 13 -47.82 -11.94 -9.11
C GLU A 13 -48.33 -10.81 -10.01
N GLY A 14 -47.95 -9.56 -9.72
CA GLY A 14 -48.35 -8.41 -10.52
C GLY A 14 -47.87 -8.49 -11.97
N SER A 15 -46.70 -9.12 -12.19
CA SER A 15 -46.16 -9.34 -13.53
C SER A 15 -46.87 -10.47 -14.27
N ALA A 16 -47.22 -11.56 -13.58
CA ALA A 16 -48.02 -12.64 -14.15
C ALA A 16 -49.43 -12.18 -14.55
N GLU A 17 -50.07 -11.32 -13.75
CA GLU A 17 -51.36 -10.72 -14.09
C GLU A 17 -51.26 -9.76 -15.28
N ALA A 18 -50.24 -8.91 -15.33
CA ALA A 18 -50.01 -7.99 -16.44
C ALA A 18 -49.75 -8.74 -17.77
N LEU A 19 -49.00 -9.84 -17.73
CA LEU A 19 -48.73 -10.67 -18.92
C LEU A 19 -49.96 -11.43 -19.40
N ARG A 20 -50.78 -11.95 -18.49
CA ARG A 20 -52.08 -12.57 -18.82
C ARG A 20 -53.04 -11.57 -19.46
N ALA A 21 -53.09 -10.33 -18.96
CA ALA A 21 -53.91 -9.26 -19.52
C ALA A 21 -53.49 -8.83 -20.94
N LEU A 22 -52.25 -9.13 -21.34
CA LEU A 22 -51.68 -8.81 -22.65
C LEU A 22 -51.67 -10.02 -23.63
N GLY A 23 -52.24 -11.16 -23.24
CA GLY A 23 -52.37 -12.35 -24.11
C GLY A 23 -51.10 -13.21 -24.21
N ALA A 24 -50.18 -13.13 -23.25
CA ALA A 24 -48.97 -13.96 -23.22
C ALA A 24 -49.30 -15.45 -22.99
N SER A 25 -48.43 -16.35 -23.49
CA SER A 25 -48.61 -17.80 -23.35
C SER A 25 -48.33 -18.27 -21.91
N GLU A 26 -48.94 -19.38 -21.46
CA GLU A 26 -48.67 -19.93 -20.11
C GLU A 26 -47.19 -20.28 -19.89
N ALA A 27 -46.43 -20.54 -20.97
CA ALA A 27 -45.00 -20.80 -20.91
C ALA A 27 -44.17 -19.54 -20.57
N ASP A 28 -44.62 -18.35 -20.96
CA ASP A 28 -43.96 -17.08 -20.64
C ASP A 28 -44.17 -16.70 -19.17
N VAL A 29 -45.36 -16.99 -18.64
CA VAL A 29 -45.70 -16.82 -17.23
C VAL A 29 -44.95 -17.82 -16.35
N ALA A 30 -44.71 -19.04 -16.84
CA ALA A 30 -43.92 -20.05 -16.14
C ALA A 30 -42.44 -19.65 -16.00
N ARG A 31 -41.83 -19.08 -17.04
CA ARG A 31 -40.42 -18.62 -17.02
C ARG A 31 -40.16 -17.55 -15.96
N ILE A 32 -41.09 -16.63 -15.75
CA ILE A 32 -40.95 -15.57 -14.72
C ILE A 32 -41.14 -16.14 -13.32
N ARG A 33 -42.02 -17.12 -13.13
CA ARG A 33 -42.15 -17.84 -11.84
C ARG A 33 -40.93 -18.70 -11.51
N GLU A 34 -40.21 -19.18 -12.51
CA GLU A 34 -38.94 -19.91 -12.35
C GLU A 34 -37.72 -19.00 -12.17
N ALA A 35 -37.85 -17.68 -12.35
CA ALA A 35 -36.80 -16.71 -12.04
C ALA A 35 -36.63 -16.59 -10.52
N ASP A 36 -35.92 -17.56 -9.95
CA ASP A 36 -35.66 -17.70 -8.51
C ASP A 36 -34.59 -16.69 -8.06
N LEU A 37 -34.97 -15.41 -8.00
CA LEU A 37 -34.16 -14.29 -7.50
C LEU A 37 -33.70 -14.50 -6.04
N ALA A 38 -34.34 -15.41 -5.30
CA ALA A 38 -34.04 -15.72 -3.91
C ALA A 38 -32.87 -16.71 -3.72
N LYS A 39 -32.40 -17.37 -4.78
CA LYS A 39 -31.40 -18.46 -4.69
C LYS A 39 -29.94 -18.06 -4.94
N GLN A 40 -29.61 -16.78 -5.11
CA GLN A 40 -28.20 -16.37 -5.13
C GLN A 40 -27.60 -16.47 -3.71
N GLU A 41 -26.79 -17.50 -3.49
CA GLU A 41 -26.14 -17.81 -2.22
C GLU A 41 -25.35 -16.60 -1.68
N GLY A 42 -25.70 -16.14 -0.48
CA GLY A 42 -24.89 -15.20 0.32
C GLY A 42 -25.52 -13.84 0.63
N LEU A 43 -26.61 -13.44 -0.03
CA LEU A 43 -27.29 -12.16 0.25
C LEU A 43 -28.50 -12.37 1.17
N LEU A 44 -28.39 -11.83 2.39
CA LEU A 44 -29.52 -11.76 3.32
C LEU A 44 -30.49 -10.65 2.87
N LEU A 45 -31.56 -11.06 2.18
CA LEU A 45 -32.65 -10.21 1.71
C LEU A 45 -33.61 -9.87 2.86
N VAL A 46 -34.06 -8.62 2.91
CA VAL A 46 -35.13 -8.15 3.81
C VAL A 46 -36.22 -7.52 2.95
N GLU A 47 -37.37 -8.15 2.90
CA GLU A 47 -38.49 -7.71 2.06
C GLU A 47 -39.40 -6.74 2.82
N PHE A 48 -39.83 -5.68 2.14
CA PHE A 48 -40.73 -4.67 2.67
C PHE A 48 -41.95 -4.50 1.78
N ASP A 49 -43.13 -4.53 2.39
CA ASP A 49 -44.42 -4.30 1.70
C ASP A 49 -44.56 -2.89 1.13
N ASP A 50 -43.82 -1.91 1.66
CA ASP A 50 -43.97 -0.49 1.36
C ASP A 50 -42.59 0.21 1.34
N GLU A 51 -42.37 1.03 0.31
CA GLU A 51 -41.15 1.83 0.12
C GLU A 51 -40.90 2.77 1.31
N VAL A 52 -41.97 3.30 1.93
CA VAL A 52 -41.86 4.21 3.08
C VAL A 52 -41.23 3.51 4.29
N LYS A 53 -41.65 2.27 4.57
CA LYS A 53 -41.10 1.47 5.68
C LYS A 53 -39.65 1.08 5.43
N MET A 54 -39.30 0.81 4.17
CA MET A 54 -37.92 0.54 3.77
C MET A 54 -37.02 1.77 3.99
N ARG A 55 -37.46 2.96 3.58
CA ARG A 55 -36.70 4.20 3.79
C ARG A 55 -36.50 4.48 5.29
N GLN A 56 -37.53 4.27 6.11
CA GLN A 56 -37.42 4.42 7.57
C GLN A 56 -36.47 3.41 8.21
N ALA A 57 -36.40 2.18 7.68
CA ALA A 57 -35.43 1.18 8.12
C ALA A 57 -33.99 1.56 7.77
N ILE A 58 -33.79 2.17 6.60
CA ILE A 58 -32.48 2.65 6.13
C ILE A 58 -32.07 3.95 6.84
N ASP A 59 -32.99 4.80 7.26
CA ASP A 59 -32.67 6.01 8.03
C ASP A 59 -32.48 5.71 9.54
N GLY A 60 -32.73 4.47 9.96
CA GLY A 60 -32.60 4.02 11.35
C GLY A 60 -33.77 4.40 12.27
N THR A 61 -34.85 4.98 11.72
CA THR A 61 -36.09 5.30 12.46
C THR A 61 -36.92 4.05 12.75
N LEU A 62 -36.91 3.06 11.84
CA LEU A 62 -37.52 1.75 12.01
C LEU A 62 -36.42 0.69 12.24
N GLN A 63 -36.42 0.02 13.40
CA GLN A 63 -35.46 -1.06 13.66
C GLN A 63 -36.03 -2.41 13.20
N VAL A 64 -35.27 -3.10 12.34
CA VAL A 64 -35.60 -4.45 11.89
C VAL A 64 -34.95 -5.48 12.81
N TRP A 65 -35.76 -6.36 13.38
CA TRP A 65 -35.32 -7.41 14.29
C TRP A 65 -35.68 -8.77 13.73
N ARG A 66 -34.74 -9.70 13.68
CA ARG A 66 -35.01 -11.08 13.25
C ARG A 66 -35.23 -11.97 14.47
N THR A 67 -36.35 -12.69 14.47
CA THR A 67 -36.72 -13.68 15.50
C THR A 67 -36.05 -15.03 15.19
N ARG A 68 -35.88 -15.91 16.20
CA ARG A 68 -35.26 -17.24 16.02
C ARG A 68 -35.96 -18.11 14.97
N ASP A 69 -37.23 -17.85 14.68
CA ASP A 69 -38.05 -18.54 13.67
C ASP A 69 -37.97 -17.91 12.27
N GLY A 70 -37.03 -17.00 12.02
CA GLY A 70 -36.82 -16.34 10.72
C GLY A 70 -37.79 -15.18 10.41
N LYS A 71 -38.85 -15.00 11.20
CA LYS A 71 -39.81 -13.88 11.04
C LYS A 71 -39.18 -12.53 11.40
N LEU A 72 -39.37 -11.54 10.53
CA LEU A 72 -38.95 -10.15 10.69
C LEU A 72 -39.98 -9.41 11.56
N ALA A 73 -39.51 -8.77 12.63
CA ALA A 73 -40.29 -7.88 13.47
C ALA A 73 -39.79 -6.45 13.24
N PHE A 74 -40.70 -5.55 12.90
CA PHE A 74 -40.41 -4.12 12.72
C PHE A 74 -40.76 -3.40 14.02
N VAL A 75 -39.79 -2.70 14.60
CA VAL A 75 -40.00 -1.92 15.82
C VAL A 75 -39.76 -0.46 15.47
N ASP A 76 -40.80 0.36 15.56
CA ASP A 76 -40.70 1.79 15.34
C ASP A 76 -40.07 2.46 16.58
N THR A 77 -38.90 3.07 16.39
CA THR A 77 -38.16 3.73 17.46
C THR A 77 -38.81 5.06 17.87
N ALA A 78 -39.62 5.66 16.98
CA ALA A 78 -40.34 6.90 17.24
C ALA A 78 -41.65 6.67 18.02
N ALA A 79 -42.27 5.49 17.90
CA ALA A 79 -43.52 5.13 18.57
C ALA A 79 -43.34 4.60 20.02
N GLY A 80 -42.11 4.45 20.52
CA GLY A 80 -41.83 4.03 21.89
C GLY A 80 -42.11 2.55 22.19
N GLU A 81 -42.19 1.69 21.17
CA GLU A 81 -42.50 0.26 21.34
C GLU A 81 -41.34 -0.52 22.00
N LYS A 82 -41.70 -1.43 22.93
CA LYS A 82 -40.73 -2.18 23.73
C LYS A 82 -40.09 -3.33 22.94
N ARG A 83 -38.76 -3.39 23.05
CA ARG A 83 -37.86 -4.41 22.47
C ARG A 83 -38.36 -5.85 22.65
N PRO A 84 -38.52 -6.65 21.58
CA PRO A 84 -38.77 -8.09 21.70
C PRO A 84 -37.51 -8.81 22.22
N LYS A 85 -37.62 -9.52 23.35
CA LYS A 85 -36.51 -10.28 23.94
C LYS A 85 -36.13 -11.47 23.04
N GLY A 86 -34.82 -11.64 22.77
CA GLY A 86 -34.28 -12.79 22.05
C GLY A 86 -34.06 -12.61 20.54
N THR A 87 -34.07 -11.38 20.05
CA THR A 87 -33.94 -11.04 18.61
C THR A 87 -32.57 -10.42 18.29
N LYS A 88 -32.05 -10.66 17.06
CA LYS A 88 -30.84 -10.00 16.56
C LYS A 88 -31.23 -8.78 15.72
N ARG A 89 -30.61 -7.62 16.00
CA ARG A 89 -30.80 -6.39 15.22
C ARG A 89 -30.20 -6.59 13.82
N VAL A 90 -30.99 -6.27 12.80
CA VAL A 90 -30.57 -6.27 11.41
C VAL A 90 -30.32 -4.84 11.00
N ASP A 91 -29.08 -4.54 10.63
CA ASP A 91 -28.70 -3.23 10.11
C ASP A 91 -28.84 -3.23 8.58
N VAL A 92 -29.77 -2.41 8.09
CA VAL A 92 -30.09 -2.28 6.67
C VAL A 92 -29.41 -1.01 6.16
N GLN A 93 -28.31 -1.17 5.43
CA GLN A 93 -27.50 -0.03 4.97
C GLN A 93 -27.84 0.39 3.53
N VAL A 94 -28.47 -0.51 2.75
CA VAL A 94 -28.86 -0.27 1.37
C VAL A 94 -30.20 -0.95 1.08
N GLY A 95 -31.09 -0.27 0.36
CA GLY A 95 -32.32 -0.84 -0.17
C GLY A 95 -32.59 -0.44 -1.61
N VAL A 96 -33.34 -1.28 -2.32
CA VAL A 96 -33.66 -1.13 -3.73
C VAL A 96 -35.18 -1.13 -3.88
N ALA A 97 -35.71 -0.06 -4.49
CA ALA A 97 -37.13 0.06 -4.80
C ALA A 97 -37.36 -0.22 -6.29
N PHE A 98 -38.13 -1.26 -6.58
CA PHE A 98 -38.54 -1.64 -7.92
C PHE A 98 -39.96 -1.13 -8.22
N PRO A 99 -40.24 -0.66 -9.45
CA PRO A 99 -41.61 -0.41 -9.90
C PRO A 99 -42.47 -1.68 -9.83
N GLU A 100 -43.76 -1.55 -9.51
CA GLU A 100 -44.67 -2.72 -9.37
C GLU A 100 -44.78 -3.57 -10.65
N ARG A 101 -44.64 -2.95 -11.82
CA ARG A 101 -44.70 -3.60 -13.14
C ARG A 101 -43.32 -3.88 -13.73
N PHE A 102 -42.25 -3.79 -12.93
CA PHE A 102 -40.87 -3.86 -13.43
C PHE A 102 -40.58 -5.12 -14.25
N LEU A 103 -40.89 -6.32 -13.75
CA LEU A 103 -40.59 -7.56 -14.46
C LEU A 103 -41.45 -7.72 -15.73
N ALA A 104 -42.72 -7.32 -15.69
CA ALA A 104 -43.58 -7.33 -16.88
C ALA A 104 -43.10 -6.32 -17.95
N ASP A 105 -42.78 -5.09 -17.56
CA ASP A 105 -42.29 -4.08 -18.49
C ASP A 105 -40.92 -4.44 -19.07
N LEU A 106 -40.08 -5.11 -18.28
CA LEU A 106 -38.78 -5.66 -18.71
C LEU A 106 -38.97 -6.81 -19.71
N ALA A 107 -39.88 -7.76 -19.42
CA ALA A 107 -40.22 -8.86 -20.33
C ALA A 107 -40.86 -8.37 -21.64
N LEU A 108 -41.56 -7.24 -21.61
CA LEU A 108 -42.10 -6.56 -22.80
C LEU A 108 -41.05 -5.74 -23.57
N GLY A 109 -39.79 -5.73 -23.13
CA GLY A 109 -38.70 -5.02 -23.79
C GLY A 109 -38.78 -3.49 -23.70
N LYS A 110 -39.54 -2.95 -22.73
CA LYS A 110 -39.63 -1.49 -22.55
C LYS A 110 -38.30 -0.94 -22.04
N ARG A 111 -37.81 0.11 -22.71
CA ARG A 111 -36.57 0.80 -22.34
C ARG A 111 -36.85 1.97 -21.39
N GLY A 112 -35.90 2.28 -20.51
CA GLY A 112 -35.96 3.45 -19.62
C GLY A 112 -36.65 3.21 -18.27
N LEU A 113 -36.72 1.96 -17.81
CA LEU A 113 -37.19 1.62 -16.47
C LEU A 113 -36.22 2.19 -15.41
N ALA A 114 -36.74 3.00 -14.50
CA ALA A 114 -35.96 3.58 -13.41
C ALA A 114 -36.09 2.72 -12.14
N VAL A 115 -34.96 2.28 -11.59
CA VAL A 115 -34.87 1.62 -10.29
C VAL A 115 -34.18 2.56 -9.31
N THR A 116 -34.76 2.75 -8.13
CA THR A 116 -34.22 3.70 -7.14
C THR A 116 -33.46 2.94 -6.06
N VAL A 117 -32.19 3.30 -5.85
CA VAL A 117 -31.33 2.74 -4.80
C VAL A 117 -31.22 3.73 -3.65
N TYR A 118 -31.63 3.30 -2.47
CA TYR A 118 -31.51 4.05 -1.21
C TYR A 118 -30.29 3.56 -0.45
N THR A 119 -29.40 4.49 -0.08
CA THR A 119 -28.21 4.19 0.73
C THR A 119 -28.22 5.03 2.00
N HIS A 120 -27.87 4.43 3.13
CA HIS A 120 -27.64 5.18 4.37
C HIS A 120 -26.52 6.21 4.16
N ALA A 121 -26.57 7.37 4.83
CA ALA A 121 -25.59 8.45 4.70
C ALA A 121 -24.15 8.05 5.09
N SER A 122 -24.01 7.02 5.91
CA SER A 122 -22.72 6.45 6.35
C SER A 122 -22.19 5.35 5.43
N ALA A 123 -22.93 4.97 4.39
CA ALA A 123 -22.49 3.95 3.45
C ALA A 123 -21.37 4.51 2.56
N PRO A 124 -20.23 3.80 2.43
CA PRO A 124 -19.16 4.20 1.51
C PRO A 124 -19.67 4.33 0.06
N PRO A 125 -19.17 5.29 -0.74
CA PRO A 125 -19.55 5.45 -2.14
C PRO A 125 -19.40 4.17 -2.98
N GLU A 126 -18.41 3.35 -2.64
CA GLU A 126 -18.11 2.08 -3.30
C GLU A 126 -19.29 1.09 -3.18
N LEU A 127 -19.98 1.07 -2.04
CA LEU A 127 -21.13 0.22 -1.81
C LEU A 127 -22.33 0.63 -2.69
N ARG A 128 -22.53 1.93 -2.89
CA ARG A 128 -23.56 2.46 -3.80
C ARG A 128 -23.30 2.03 -5.24
N GLN A 129 -22.05 2.13 -5.67
CA GLN A 129 -21.65 1.73 -7.03
C GLN A 129 -21.82 0.22 -7.22
N ALA A 130 -21.36 -0.59 -6.26
CA ALA A 130 -21.49 -2.05 -6.31
C ALA A 130 -22.96 -2.49 -6.42
N VAL A 131 -23.85 -1.95 -5.58
CA VAL A 131 -25.28 -2.30 -5.61
C VAL A 131 -25.95 -1.82 -6.90
N THR A 132 -25.59 -0.62 -7.40
CA THR A 132 -26.13 -0.13 -8.67
C THR A 132 -25.72 -1.01 -9.85
N SER A 133 -24.46 -1.47 -9.87
CA SER A 133 -23.97 -2.41 -10.89
C SER A 133 -24.66 -3.76 -10.79
N PHE A 134 -24.80 -4.31 -9.58
CA PHE A 134 -25.51 -5.57 -9.34
C PHE A 134 -26.96 -5.53 -9.81
N VAL A 135 -27.72 -4.48 -9.45
CA VAL A 135 -29.12 -4.32 -9.87
C VAL A 135 -29.24 -4.20 -11.38
N ARG A 136 -28.29 -3.52 -12.03
CA ARG A 136 -28.25 -3.40 -13.48
C ARG A 136 -27.99 -4.76 -14.14
N GLU A 137 -27.01 -5.50 -13.64
CA GLU A 137 -26.63 -6.83 -14.15
C GLU A 137 -27.77 -7.84 -13.98
N ALA A 138 -28.39 -7.89 -12.80
CA ALA A 138 -29.57 -8.72 -12.56
C ALA A 138 -30.73 -8.36 -13.50
N ALA A 139 -30.93 -7.07 -13.82
CA ALA A 139 -31.96 -6.65 -14.78
C ALA A 139 -31.66 -7.12 -16.22
N PHE A 140 -30.40 -7.13 -16.64
CA PHE A 140 -30.01 -7.67 -17.95
C PHE A 140 -30.21 -9.20 -18.01
N GLU A 141 -29.81 -9.91 -16.95
CA GLU A 141 -30.01 -11.36 -16.83
C GLU A 141 -31.49 -11.74 -16.90
N VAL A 142 -32.36 -11.05 -16.16
CA VAL A 142 -33.82 -11.28 -16.18
C VAL A 142 -34.43 -10.93 -17.55
N ALA A 143 -33.91 -9.91 -18.23
CA ALA A 143 -34.35 -9.57 -19.59
C ALA A 143 -33.90 -10.60 -20.64
N GLY A 144 -33.03 -11.56 -20.27
CA GLY A 144 -32.42 -12.50 -21.21
C GLY A 144 -31.44 -11.85 -22.18
N GLU A 145 -31.01 -10.61 -21.91
CA GLU A 145 -29.99 -9.92 -22.70
C GLU A 145 -28.63 -10.14 -22.05
N ALA A 146 -27.67 -10.66 -22.83
CA ALA A 146 -26.29 -10.73 -22.36
C ALA A 146 -25.75 -9.31 -22.17
N LEU A 147 -25.04 -9.07 -21.06
CA LEU A 147 -24.34 -7.80 -20.87
C LEU A 147 -23.42 -7.51 -22.06
N PRO A 148 -23.50 -6.32 -22.68
CA PRO A 148 -22.69 -5.99 -23.86
C PRO A 148 -21.19 -5.92 -23.56
N VAL A 149 -20.82 -5.84 -22.28
CA VAL A 149 -19.45 -5.89 -21.78
C VAL A 149 -19.42 -6.89 -20.63
N GLN A 150 -18.69 -7.98 -20.82
CA GLN A 150 -18.40 -8.95 -19.76
C GLN A 150 -17.09 -8.55 -19.09
N PHE A 151 -17.04 -8.63 -17.77
CA PHE A 151 -15.76 -8.66 -17.08
C PHE A 151 -15.06 -9.98 -17.45
N PRO A 152 -13.74 -9.97 -17.74
CA PRO A 152 -13.02 -11.21 -17.98
C PRO A 152 -13.19 -12.15 -16.78
N ASP A 153 -13.51 -13.42 -17.03
CA ASP A 153 -13.65 -14.44 -15.98
C ASP A 153 -12.44 -14.41 -15.02
N GLU A 154 -12.69 -13.96 -13.77
CA GLU A 154 -11.84 -14.06 -12.58
C GLU A 154 -10.33 -13.90 -12.76
N LYS A 155 -9.92 -13.05 -13.70
CA LYS A 155 -8.55 -12.56 -13.77
C LYS A 155 -8.64 -11.06 -13.79
N ASP A 156 -8.94 -10.49 -12.63
CA ASP A 156 -8.38 -9.19 -12.29
C ASP A 156 -6.90 -9.28 -12.64
N VAL A 157 -6.51 -8.70 -13.78
CA VAL A 157 -5.14 -8.71 -14.22
C VAL A 157 -4.42 -7.75 -13.28
N VAL A 158 -4.01 -8.27 -12.13
CA VAL A 158 -3.20 -7.54 -11.16
C VAL A 158 -1.88 -7.23 -11.88
N VAL A 159 -1.76 -6.00 -12.35
CA VAL A 159 -0.54 -5.52 -13.01
C VAL A 159 0.52 -5.29 -11.94
N GLY A 160 1.41 -6.27 -11.79
CA GLY A 160 2.49 -6.23 -10.79
C GLY A 160 2.73 -7.60 -10.18
N VAL A 161 3.52 -7.64 -9.11
CA VAL A 161 3.68 -8.87 -8.32
C VAL A 161 2.46 -9.00 -7.43
N ASP A 162 1.59 -9.95 -7.74
CA ASP A 162 0.48 -10.31 -6.86
C ASP A 162 1.06 -10.92 -5.57
N ARG A 163 0.71 -10.29 -4.44
CA ARG A 163 1.13 -10.66 -3.09
C ARG A 163 -0.06 -10.81 -2.16
N LEU A 164 -1.25 -11.05 -2.69
CA LEU A 164 -2.39 -11.42 -1.86
C LEU A 164 -2.01 -12.62 -0.97
N GLY A 165 -1.92 -12.37 0.34
CA GLY A 165 -1.50 -13.37 1.35
C GLY A 165 0.00 -13.42 1.67
N ASP A 166 0.88 -12.80 0.88
CA ASP A 166 2.35 -12.77 1.08
C ASP A 166 2.87 -11.32 1.15
N GLN A 167 2.23 -10.51 2.00
CA GLN A 167 2.68 -9.15 2.23
C GLN A 167 3.98 -9.16 3.02
N VAL A 168 5.01 -8.51 2.47
CA VAL A 168 6.29 -8.33 3.16
C VAL A 168 6.04 -7.69 4.53
N SER A 169 6.38 -8.44 5.57
CA SER A 169 6.17 -8.01 6.94
C SER A 169 7.00 -6.77 7.25
N LEU A 170 6.55 -5.94 8.21
CA LEU A 170 7.35 -4.79 8.65
C LEU A 170 8.74 -5.23 9.13
N ARG A 171 8.84 -6.40 9.75
CA ARG A 171 10.12 -7.00 10.18
C ARG A 171 11.09 -7.20 9.01
N GLU A 172 10.62 -7.73 7.89
CA GLU A 172 11.45 -7.96 6.70
C GLU A 172 11.88 -6.65 6.04
N LYS A 173 10.98 -5.65 5.98
CA LYS A 173 11.32 -4.31 5.50
C LYS A 173 12.38 -3.61 6.35
N MET A 174 12.41 -3.89 7.66
CA MET A 174 13.39 -3.31 8.58
C MET A 174 14.80 -3.89 8.41
N ARG A 175 14.96 -5.09 7.85
CA ARG A 175 16.28 -5.74 7.66
C ARG A 175 17.25 -4.88 6.83
N PRO A 176 16.92 -4.48 5.58
CA PRO A 176 17.80 -3.61 4.79
C PRO A 176 18.01 -2.24 5.43
N MET A 177 17.03 -1.77 6.21
CA MET A 177 17.10 -0.49 6.89
C MET A 177 18.12 -0.47 8.03
N LEU A 178 18.22 -1.55 8.81
CA LEU A 178 19.23 -1.67 9.85
C LEU A 178 20.64 -1.66 9.26
N LEU A 179 20.85 -2.36 8.13
CA LEU A 179 22.13 -2.33 7.41
C LEU A 179 22.47 -0.92 6.94
N PHE A 180 21.50 -0.23 6.32
CA PHE A 180 21.68 1.14 5.87
C PHE A 180 22.01 2.09 7.02
N VAL A 181 21.27 2.02 8.13
CA VAL A 181 21.49 2.89 9.29
C VAL A 181 22.87 2.64 9.90
N VAL A 182 23.33 1.40 9.97
CA VAL A 182 24.67 1.08 10.49
C VAL A 182 25.77 1.67 9.61
N LEU A 183 25.68 1.52 8.29
CA LEU A 183 26.61 2.16 7.36
C LEU A 183 26.62 3.69 7.52
N MET A 184 25.44 4.28 7.70
CA MET A 184 25.26 5.72 7.88
C MET A 184 25.76 6.22 9.25
N MET A 185 25.64 5.42 10.31
CA MET A 185 26.17 5.77 11.64
C MET A 185 27.68 5.93 11.63
N GLU A 186 28.39 5.17 10.79
CA GLU A 186 29.84 5.31 10.65
C GLU A 186 30.25 6.70 10.13
N THR A 187 29.36 7.41 9.43
CA THR A 187 29.61 8.80 9.04
C THR A 187 29.87 9.70 10.25
N PHE A 188 29.18 9.49 11.38
CA PHE A 188 29.41 10.27 12.60
C PHE A 188 30.74 9.93 13.26
N SER A 189 30.99 8.63 13.41
CA SER A 189 32.21 8.09 14.02
C SER A 189 33.45 8.61 13.29
N MET A 190 33.50 8.39 11.97
CA MET A 190 34.66 8.74 11.15
C MET A 190 34.79 10.26 10.95
N ALA A 191 33.69 11.00 10.80
CA ALA A 191 33.75 12.46 10.74
C ALA A 191 34.28 13.05 12.05
N SER A 192 33.90 12.48 13.19
CA SER A 192 34.41 12.87 14.50
C SER A 192 35.90 12.64 14.63
N LEU A 193 36.37 11.45 14.24
CA LEU A 193 37.77 11.11 14.30
C LEU A 193 38.62 12.04 13.42
N VAL A 194 38.18 12.30 12.20
CA VAL A 194 38.89 13.21 11.27
C VAL A 194 38.89 14.65 11.78
N SER A 195 37.75 15.13 12.27
CA SER A 195 37.59 16.48 12.80
C SER A 195 38.50 16.70 14.01
N THR A 196 38.51 15.77 14.98
CA THR A 196 39.39 15.86 16.15
C THR A 196 40.86 15.91 15.76
N GLU A 197 41.30 15.08 14.81
CA GLU A 197 42.70 15.09 14.36
C GLU A 197 43.10 16.38 13.63
N VAL A 198 42.16 17.00 12.93
CA VAL A 198 42.35 18.31 12.29
C VAL A 198 42.43 19.41 13.35
N LEU A 199 41.58 19.37 14.38
CA LEU A 199 41.53 20.37 15.46
C LEU A 199 42.77 20.30 16.36
N GLU A 200 43.19 19.09 16.72
CA GLU A 200 44.38 18.84 17.55
C GLU A 200 45.70 18.98 16.78
N ARG A 201 45.65 19.30 15.48
CA ARG A 201 46.82 19.39 14.58
C ARG A 201 47.63 18.09 14.48
N THR A 202 47.03 16.96 14.82
CA THR A 202 47.63 15.63 14.66
C THR A 202 47.99 15.38 13.19
N VAL A 203 47.19 15.88 12.25
CA VAL A 203 47.52 15.79 10.82
C VAL A 203 48.84 16.49 10.49
N THR A 204 49.06 17.70 11.00
CA THR A 204 50.31 18.45 10.79
C THR A 204 51.51 17.71 11.41
N ALA A 205 51.33 17.14 12.61
CA ALA A 205 52.37 16.34 13.26
C ALA A 205 52.74 15.06 12.49
N VAL A 206 51.79 14.45 11.76
CA VAL A 206 52.10 13.31 10.89
C VAL A 206 52.81 13.76 9.61
N LEU A 207 52.46 14.92 9.06
CA LEU A 207 53.03 15.42 7.80
C LEU A 207 54.45 16.00 7.92
N VAL A 208 54.96 16.22 9.14
CA VAL A 208 56.39 16.52 9.34
C VAL A 208 57.29 15.28 9.22
N THR A 209 56.70 14.08 9.23
CA THR A 209 57.37 12.81 8.91
C THR A 209 57.37 12.60 7.38
N PRO A 210 58.05 11.60 6.79
CA PRO A 210 58.07 11.41 5.34
C PRO A 210 56.72 10.96 4.72
N ALA A 211 55.62 11.02 5.49
CA ALA A 211 54.27 10.71 5.04
C ALA A 211 53.67 11.84 4.20
N LYS A 212 52.96 11.48 3.13
CA LYS A 212 52.25 12.44 2.27
C LYS A 212 50.80 12.61 2.73
N ALA A 213 50.17 13.74 2.35
CA ALA A 213 48.74 13.95 2.56
C ALA A 213 47.87 12.85 1.90
N SER A 214 48.33 12.27 0.79
CA SER A 214 47.67 11.11 0.17
C SER A 214 47.66 9.89 1.08
N ASP A 215 48.75 9.67 1.82
CA ASP A 215 48.93 8.48 2.66
C ASP A 215 48.03 8.59 3.90
N PHE A 216 47.92 9.79 4.47
CA PHE A 216 46.96 10.10 5.53
C PHE A 216 45.52 9.84 5.09
N ILE A 217 45.11 10.38 3.93
CA ILE A 217 43.73 10.20 3.41
C ILE A 217 43.45 8.74 3.06
N ALA A 218 44.43 8.04 2.47
CA ALA A 218 44.31 6.62 2.15
C ALA A 218 44.14 5.79 3.43
N ALA A 219 44.96 6.04 4.46
CA ALA A 219 44.83 5.39 5.76
C ALA A 219 43.44 5.61 6.38
N LYS A 220 42.93 6.84 6.33
CA LYS A 220 41.56 7.17 6.80
C LYS A 220 40.47 6.50 5.99
N THR A 221 40.62 6.46 4.68
CA THR A 221 39.66 5.75 3.82
C THR A 221 39.62 4.26 4.15
N ILE A 222 40.80 3.63 4.24
CA ILE A 222 40.91 2.20 4.53
C ILE A 222 40.31 1.91 5.90
N PHE A 223 40.67 2.70 6.92
CA PHE A 223 40.16 2.53 8.27
C PHE A 223 38.62 2.68 8.33
N GLY A 224 38.07 3.80 7.84
CA GLY A 224 36.63 4.04 7.86
C GLY A 224 35.84 3.00 7.07
N THR A 225 36.34 2.62 5.89
CA THR A 225 35.71 1.58 5.05
C THR A 225 35.74 0.23 5.76
N LEU A 226 36.86 -0.16 6.35
CA LEU A 226 37.00 -1.44 7.04
C LEU A 226 36.09 -1.53 8.26
N VAL A 227 36.02 -0.46 9.07
CA VAL A 227 35.13 -0.40 10.24
C VAL A 227 33.68 -0.47 9.81
N SER A 228 33.25 0.37 8.87
CA SER A 228 31.87 0.38 8.33
C SER A 228 31.47 -0.98 7.77
N PHE A 229 32.32 -1.55 6.92
CA PHE A 229 32.09 -2.84 6.29
C PHE A 229 31.99 -3.96 7.33
N THR A 230 32.89 -3.98 8.31
CA THR A 230 32.88 -4.99 9.38
C THR A 230 31.62 -4.90 10.23
N GLN A 231 31.20 -3.70 10.63
CA GLN A 231 29.95 -3.50 11.37
C GLN A 231 28.74 -3.96 10.55
N ALA A 232 28.69 -3.60 9.26
CA ALA A 232 27.61 -4.01 8.39
C ALA A 232 27.57 -5.53 8.15
N LEU A 233 28.73 -6.19 8.06
CA LEU A 233 28.82 -7.66 8.01
C LEU A 233 28.29 -8.32 9.28
N ILE A 234 28.66 -7.81 10.45
CA ILE A 234 28.16 -8.32 11.73
C ILE A 234 26.64 -8.21 11.76
N VAL A 235 26.09 -7.06 11.39
CA VAL A 235 24.65 -6.81 11.37
C VAL A 235 23.94 -7.69 10.33
N LEU A 236 24.55 -7.87 9.16
CA LEU A 236 24.03 -8.75 8.11
C LEU A 236 23.94 -10.20 8.59
N ALA A 237 24.95 -10.67 9.30
CA ALA A 237 24.97 -12.01 9.90
C ALA A 237 23.89 -12.14 10.98
N LEU A 238 23.73 -11.15 11.86
CA LEU A 238 22.74 -11.16 12.95
C LEU A 238 21.29 -11.14 12.44
N ILE A 239 21.03 -10.43 11.35
CA ILE A 239 19.69 -10.31 10.77
C ILE A 239 19.30 -11.55 9.95
N GLY A 240 20.26 -12.41 9.60
CA GLY A 240 20.01 -13.58 8.75
C GLY A 240 19.59 -13.19 7.33
N GLY A 241 20.12 -12.08 6.80
CA GLY A 241 19.77 -11.55 5.48
C GLY A 241 20.50 -12.22 4.31
N VAL A 242 21.38 -13.19 4.59
CA VAL A 242 22.22 -13.85 3.58
C VAL A 242 21.56 -15.13 3.10
N THR A 243 21.36 -15.22 1.79
CA THR A 243 21.00 -16.43 1.05
C THR A 243 22.17 -16.85 0.16
N GLN A 244 22.19 -18.11 -0.29
CA GLN A 244 23.25 -18.62 -1.18
C GLN A 244 23.31 -17.89 -2.52
N GLU A 245 22.23 -17.23 -2.94
CA GLU A 245 22.16 -16.50 -4.20
C GLU A 245 22.56 -15.02 -4.04
N ASN A 246 22.27 -14.41 -2.89
CA ASN A 246 22.43 -12.96 -2.71
C ASN A 246 23.75 -12.53 -2.02
N TRP A 247 24.51 -13.47 -1.44
CA TRP A 247 25.67 -13.13 -0.59
C TRP A 247 26.68 -12.22 -1.31
N SER A 248 26.99 -12.51 -2.58
CA SER A 248 27.98 -11.76 -3.36
C SER A 248 27.51 -10.34 -3.67
N LEU A 249 26.22 -10.18 -4.00
CA LEU A 249 25.59 -8.88 -4.25
C LEU A 249 25.55 -8.04 -2.97
N MET A 250 25.23 -8.68 -1.83
CA MET A 250 25.23 -8.03 -0.52
C MET A 250 26.62 -7.54 -0.14
N LEU A 251 27.67 -8.34 -0.35
CA LEU A 251 29.05 -7.90 -0.11
C LEU A 251 29.42 -6.71 -0.98
N ALA A 252 29.08 -6.74 -2.28
CA ALA A 252 29.40 -5.66 -3.19
C ALA A 252 28.72 -4.35 -2.79
N VAL A 253 27.41 -4.38 -2.50
CA VAL A 253 26.69 -3.17 -2.07
C VAL A 253 27.17 -2.67 -0.71
N LEU A 254 27.56 -3.56 0.21
CA LEU A 254 28.13 -3.17 1.50
C LEU A 254 29.49 -2.48 1.34
N VAL A 255 30.37 -2.98 0.47
CA VAL A 255 31.64 -2.31 0.17
C VAL A 255 31.39 -0.94 -0.47
N MET A 256 30.47 -0.86 -1.43
CA MET A 256 30.12 0.41 -2.07
C MET A 256 29.54 1.42 -1.07
N GLY A 257 28.62 0.96 -0.21
CA GLY A 257 28.04 1.76 0.86
C GLY A 257 29.11 2.24 1.85
N ALA A 258 29.98 1.35 2.33
CA ALA A 258 31.06 1.66 3.25
C ALA A 258 31.99 2.75 2.69
N VAL A 259 32.41 2.64 1.43
CA VAL A 259 33.27 3.64 0.77
C VAL A 259 32.52 4.97 0.59
N MET A 260 31.25 4.94 0.17
CA MET A 260 30.44 6.13 -0.03
C MET A 260 30.23 6.90 1.29
N PHE A 261 29.82 6.22 2.36
CA PHE A 261 29.61 6.83 3.68
C PHE A 261 30.91 7.29 4.33
N THR A 262 32.02 6.59 4.08
CA THR A 262 33.36 7.08 4.45
C THR A 262 33.68 8.38 3.71
N GLY A 263 33.40 8.47 2.41
CA GLY A 263 33.56 9.70 1.64
C GLY A 263 32.79 10.89 2.21
N ILE A 264 31.54 10.66 2.59
CA ILE A 264 30.70 11.67 3.27
C ILE A 264 31.30 12.04 4.63
N ALA A 265 31.80 11.07 5.38
CA ALA A 265 32.44 11.31 6.67
C ALA A 265 33.69 12.19 6.55
N LEU A 266 34.52 11.95 5.53
CA LEU A 266 35.69 12.79 5.24
C LEU A 266 35.27 14.22 4.88
N LEU A 267 34.18 14.38 4.12
CA LEU A 267 33.63 15.69 3.76
C LEU A 267 33.15 16.47 4.99
N VAL A 268 32.36 15.81 5.85
CA VAL A 268 31.84 16.40 7.10
C VAL A 268 32.97 16.70 8.08
N GLY A 269 33.91 15.77 8.26
CA GLY A 269 35.05 15.93 9.16
C GLY A 269 35.99 17.07 8.74
N ALA A 270 36.14 17.32 7.44
CA ALA A 270 36.93 18.46 6.93
C ALA A 270 36.21 19.82 7.07
N ALA A 271 34.87 19.83 7.02
CA ALA A 271 34.04 21.03 7.09
C ALA A 271 33.87 21.57 8.53
N GLY A 272 33.91 20.68 9.53
CA GLY A 272 33.86 21.04 10.94
C GLY A 272 34.99 21.98 11.35
N LYS A 273 34.66 23.08 12.04
CA LYS A 273 35.64 23.96 12.70
C LYS A 273 35.78 23.68 14.19
N ASP A 274 34.84 22.93 14.74
CA ASP A 274 34.69 22.51 16.12
C ASP A 274 33.70 21.33 16.18
N PHE A 275 33.55 20.73 17.35
CA PHE A 275 32.65 19.58 17.56
C PHE A 275 31.19 19.90 17.18
N MET A 276 30.69 21.09 17.56
CA MET A 276 29.31 21.49 17.28
C MET A 276 29.08 21.72 15.78
N GLY A 277 30.02 22.38 15.09
CA GLY A 277 29.95 22.56 13.64
C GLY A 277 30.02 21.23 12.89
N GLN A 278 30.86 20.30 13.34
CA GLN A 278 30.90 18.94 12.78
C GLN A 278 29.54 18.23 12.98
N LEU A 279 28.95 18.29 14.18
CA LEU A 279 27.65 17.66 14.44
C LEU A 279 26.55 18.28 13.56
N PHE A 280 26.57 19.60 13.38
CA PHE A 280 25.66 20.30 12.47
C PHE A 280 25.81 19.80 11.03
N TYR A 281 27.02 19.75 10.49
CA TYR A 281 27.25 19.24 9.13
C TYR A 281 26.85 17.77 9.01
N ALA A 282 27.16 16.95 10.01
CA ALA A 282 26.76 15.54 10.03
C ALA A 282 25.23 15.42 9.91
N MET A 283 24.47 16.14 10.73
CA MET A 283 23.01 16.20 10.64
C MET A 283 22.52 16.72 9.28
N LEU A 284 23.12 17.79 8.77
CA LEU A 284 22.75 18.39 7.48
C LEU A 284 22.89 17.41 6.31
N PHE A 285 23.91 16.54 6.33
CA PHE A 285 24.10 15.51 5.30
C PHE A 285 23.27 14.24 5.59
N THR A 286 23.14 13.83 6.85
CA THR A 286 22.43 12.62 7.24
C THR A 286 20.92 12.72 7.03
N VAL A 287 20.29 13.86 7.36
CA VAL A 287 18.82 13.99 7.28
C VAL A 287 18.29 13.80 5.85
N PRO A 288 18.83 14.47 4.81
CA PRO A 288 18.42 14.21 3.43
C PRO A 288 18.69 12.78 2.99
N MET A 289 19.79 12.18 3.47
CA MET A 289 20.18 10.81 3.13
C MET A 289 19.28 9.73 3.72
N LEU A 290 18.54 10.04 4.79
CA LEU A 290 17.53 9.15 5.37
C LEU A 290 16.25 9.07 4.54
N ILE A 291 15.95 10.08 3.70
CA ILE A 291 14.68 10.17 2.98
C ILE A 291 14.41 8.93 2.11
N PRO A 292 15.36 8.43 1.29
CA PRO A 292 15.12 7.23 0.49
C PRO A 292 14.91 5.98 1.33
N ALA A 293 15.45 5.96 2.55
CA ALA A 293 15.34 4.82 3.45
C ALA A 293 13.89 4.72 3.96
N PHE A 294 13.32 5.84 4.42
CA PHE A 294 11.91 5.90 4.78
C PHE A 294 10.98 5.66 3.59
N ALA A 295 11.34 6.16 2.41
CA ALA A 295 10.59 5.92 1.19
C ALA A 295 10.45 4.42 0.85
N ALA A 296 11.47 3.61 1.17
CA ALA A 296 11.43 2.17 0.94
C ALA A 296 10.46 1.41 1.88
N LEU A 297 10.14 1.94 3.07
CA LEU A 297 9.16 1.33 3.97
C LEU A 297 7.72 1.43 3.42
N PHE A 298 7.44 2.51 2.70
CA PHE A 298 6.11 2.88 2.20
C PHE A 298 6.08 2.91 0.66
N PRO A 299 6.21 1.74 -0.01
CA PRO A 299 6.15 1.66 -1.46
C PRO A 299 4.77 2.15 -1.96
N GLY A 300 4.77 2.98 -3.01
CA GLY A 300 3.57 3.58 -3.60
C GLY A 300 3.36 5.06 -3.29
N SER A 301 3.94 5.58 -2.21
CA SER A 301 3.80 6.99 -1.80
C SER A 301 5.04 7.85 -2.11
N VAL A 302 6.00 7.31 -2.86
CA VAL A 302 7.32 7.92 -3.06
C VAL A 302 7.32 8.87 -4.24
N ALA A 303 7.65 10.14 -3.98
CA ALA A 303 7.82 11.14 -5.04
C ALA A 303 9.02 10.79 -5.97
N PRO A 304 8.93 11.04 -7.29
CA PRO A 304 9.96 10.65 -8.26
C PRO A 304 11.36 11.23 -7.97
N TRP A 305 11.43 12.42 -7.37
CA TRP A 305 12.69 13.10 -7.06
C TRP A 305 13.55 12.36 -6.03
N VAL A 306 12.96 11.51 -5.19
CA VAL A 306 13.69 10.73 -4.17
C VAL A 306 14.72 9.80 -4.82
N ARG A 307 14.46 9.37 -6.07
CA ARG A 307 15.38 8.53 -6.86
C ARG A 307 16.71 9.22 -7.19
N ILE A 308 16.75 10.56 -7.12
CA ILE A 308 17.95 11.35 -7.42
C ILE A 308 18.92 11.32 -6.23
N LEU A 309 18.43 11.09 -5.01
CA LEU A 309 19.26 11.15 -3.82
C LEU A 309 20.37 10.08 -3.81
N PRO A 310 21.57 10.38 -3.28
CA PRO A 310 22.72 9.48 -3.38
C PRO A 310 22.53 8.13 -2.71
N THR A 311 21.69 8.06 -1.68
CA THR A 311 21.45 6.85 -0.89
C THR A 311 20.38 5.93 -1.50
N PHE A 312 19.56 6.45 -2.42
CA PHE A 312 18.53 5.67 -3.10
C PHE A 312 19.06 4.38 -3.75
N PRO A 313 20.12 4.39 -4.57
CA PRO A 313 20.58 3.17 -5.22
C PRO A 313 21.10 2.10 -4.27
N ILE A 314 21.74 2.49 -3.16
CA ILE A 314 22.19 1.54 -2.12
C ILE A 314 20.99 0.86 -1.46
N ILE A 315 19.99 1.65 -1.07
CA ILE A 315 18.78 1.12 -0.43
C ILE A 315 17.98 0.24 -1.39
N ASP A 316 17.85 0.65 -2.66
CA ASP A 316 17.15 -0.13 -3.68
C ASP A 316 17.80 -1.51 -3.88
N VAL A 317 19.13 -1.59 -3.96
CA VAL A 317 19.84 -2.88 -4.05
C VAL A 317 19.66 -3.71 -2.78
N LEU A 318 19.80 -3.11 -1.59
CA LEU A 318 19.60 -3.80 -0.31
C LEU A 318 18.19 -4.38 -0.22
N VAL A 319 17.18 -3.60 -0.59
CA VAL A 319 15.77 -4.02 -0.58
C VAL A 319 15.52 -5.11 -1.63
N LYS A 320 15.99 -4.94 -2.88
CA LYS A 320 15.87 -5.96 -3.92
C LYS A 320 16.50 -7.29 -3.50
N ALA A 321 17.71 -7.26 -2.97
CA ALA A 321 18.47 -8.45 -2.59
C ALA A 321 17.92 -9.17 -1.35
N THR A 322 17.33 -8.44 -0.40
CA THR A 322 16.86 -9.02 0.88
C THR A 322 15.36 -9.30 0.92
N VAL A 323 14.54 -8.51 0.22
CA VAL A 323 13.07 -8.59 0.26
C VAL A 323 12.50 -9.20 -1.01
N TYR A 324 13.07 -8.88 -2.17
CA TYR A 324 12.52 -9.30 -3.47
C TYR A 324 13.31 -10.46 -4.11
N GLY A 325 14.40 -10.92 -3.49
CA GLY A 325 15.25 -11.98 -4.04
C GLY A 325 15.93 -11.60 -5.36
N GLY A 326 16.11 -10.30 -5.64
CA GLY A 326 16.71 -9.81 -6.87
C GLY A 326 18.21 -10.13 -6.95
N GLY A 327 18.66 -10.53 -8.13
CA GLY A 327 20.05 -10.84 -8.41
C GLY A 327 20.85 -9.66 -8.95
N TRP A 328 22.01 -9.97 -9.50
CA TRP A 328 22.93 -8.99 -10.09
C TRP A 328 22.34 -8.25 -11.29
N ARG A 329 21.55 -8.94 -12.12
CA ARG A 329 21.00 -8.38 -13.36
C ARG A 329 19.94 -7.32 -13.05
N GLU A 330 19.09 -7.59 -12.08
CA GLU A 330 18.00 -6.71 -11.62
C GLU A 330 18.55 -5.49 -10.84
N SER A 331 19.75 -5.64 -10.28
CA SER A 331 20.44 -4.63 -9.46
C SER A 331 21.51 -3.83 -10.23
N ALA A 332 21.88 -4.25 -11.44
CA ALA A 332 22.99 -3.66 -12.20
C ALA A 332 22.83 -2.15 -12.45
N GLY A 333 21.62 -1.70 -12.80
CA GLY A 333 21.35 -0.27 -13.01
C GLY A 333 21.53 0.55 -11.75
N SER A 334 21.04 0.04 -10.62
CA SER A 334 21.18 0.70 -9.31
C SER A 334 22.62 0.66 -8.81
N LEU A 335 23.36 -0.41 -9.06
CA LEU A 335 24.80 -0.49 -8.76
C LEU A 335 25.61 0.50 -9.60
N ALA A 336 25.33 0.63 -10.90
CA ALA A 336 26.01 1.63 -11.74
C ALA A 336 25.73 3.04 -11.24
N TYR A 337 24.49 3.33 -10.86
CA TYR A 337 24.11 4.62 -10.29
C TYR A 337 24.75 4.88 -8.91
N ALA A 338 24.84 3.84 -8.06
CA ALA A 338 25.60 3.90 -6.81
C ALA A 338 27.09 4.18 -7.06
N ALA A 339 27.68 3.59 -8.10
CA ALA A 339 29.10 3.80 -8.43
C ALA A 339 29.37 5.26 -8.83
N VAL A 340 28.45 5.88 -9.58
CA VAL A 340 28.53 7.32 -9.92
C VAL A 340 28.50 8.18 -8.66
N TRP A 341 27.52 7.97 -7.77
CA TRP A 341 27.42 8.72 -6.52
C TRP A 341 28.59 8.46 -5.57
N LEU A 342 29.08 7.22 -5.52
CA LEU A 342 30.28 6.85 -4.79
C LEU A 342 31.46 7.68 -5.30
N ALA A 343 31.71 7.71 -6.61
CA ALA A 343 32.81 8.49 -7.18
C ALA A 343 32.68 10.00 -6.88
N VAL A 344 31.47 10.55 -6.99
CA VAL A 344 31.18 11.97 -6.71
C VAL A 344 31.40 12.31 -5.24
N LEU A 345 30.77 11.57 -4.31
CA LEU A 345 30.83 11.87 -2.88
C LEU A 345 32.19 11.54 -2.28
N TYR A 346 32.78 10.41 -2.66
CA TYR A 346 34.12 10.05 -2.22
C TYR A 346 35.16 11.04 -2.76
N GLY A 347 35.08 11.38 -4.05
CA GLY A 347 35.95 12.39 -4.66
C GLY A 347 35.80 13.76 -3.98
N ALA A 348 34.57 14.20 -3.72
CA ALA A 348 34.31 15.44 -2.99
C ALA A 348 34.90 15.41 -1.57
N GLY A 349 34.73 14.31 -0.83
CA GLY A 349 35.29 14.14 0.51
C GLY A 349 36.82 14.16 0.54
N VAL A 350 37.46 13.44 -0.38
CA VAL A 350 38.92 13.44 -0.54
C VAL A 350 39.45 14.83 -0.88
N VAL A 351 38.81 15.54 -1.82
CA VAL A 351 39.21 16.91 -2.20
C VAL A 351 39.01 17.88 -1.05
N ALA A 352 37.89 17.80 -0.33
CA ALA A 352 37.61 18.64 0.84
C ALA A 352 38.67 18.47 1.92
N LEU A 353 38.98 17.22 2.29
CA LEU A 353 40.00 16.91 3.28
C LEU A 353 41.39 17.33 2.80
N LYS A 354 41.77 17.02 1.55
CA LYS A 354 43.06 17.42 0.99
C LYS A 354 43.26 18.94 1.03
N ARG A 355 42.24 19.73 0.67
CA ARG A 355 42.27 21.20 0.73
C ARG A 355 42.43 21.69 2.17
N LYS A 356 41.69 21.09 3.10
CA LYS A 356 41.78 21.43 4.53
C LYS A 356 43.19 21.17 5.05
N VAL A 357 43.74 19.99 4.78
CA VAL A 357 45.08 19.59 5.20
C VAL A 357 46.16 20.50 4.62
N ALA A 358 46.04 20.90 3.36
CA ALA A 358 46.99 21.82 2.73
C ALA A 358 46.92 23.27 3.25
N SER A 359 45.84 23.62 3.97
CA SER A 359 45.64 24.97 4.55
C SER A 359 46.06 25.09 6.01
N LEU A 360 46.41 23.98 6.66
CA LEU A 360 46.93 23.91 8.04
C LEU A 360 48.43 24.11 8.04
#